data_AF-A0A1S1MMA6-F1
#
_entry.id   AF-A0A1S1MMA6-F1
#
_cell.length_a   1.000
_cell.length_b   1.000
_cell.length_c   1.000
_cell.angle_alpha   90.00
_cell.angle_beta   90.00
_cell.angle_gamma   90.00
#
_symmetry.space_group_name_H-M   'P 1'
#
loop_
_entity.id
_entity.type
_entity.pdbx_description
1 polymer ?
#
loop_
_entity_poly.entity_id
_entity_poly.type
_entity_poly.pdbx_seq_one_letter_code
_entity_poly.pdbx_strand_id
1 'polypeptide(L)'
;MSRFKNGWDVAFWAFVAVYAFCIVYKSSMPLMSGDDISFFMSLRDGSGAWHGLDFDYKRFFPLAGWNLNLIASISTSPYAFMIGNALVFVIVSGCYYALARSFGANKALIFVSFVIFALSVGYVKIITQIPFPENTQIMFLLLFLLCAQRVFTKMKNSDIYISYLRSCLETRLFTSKKFRLH
;
A
#
# COMPACT_ATOMS: atom_id res chain seq x y z
N MET A 1 -27.90 24.35 1.78
CA MET A 1 -26.43 24.24 1.97
C MET A 1 -25.97 22.77 2.09
N SER A 2 -26.47 21.84 1.24
CA SER A 2 -26.23 20.38 1.36
C SER A 2 -25.48 19.76 0.16
N ARG A 3 -25.35 20.47 -0.97
CA ARG A 3 -24.71 19.96 -2.20
C ARG A 3 -23.18 19.80 -2.12
N PHE A 4 -22.52 20.51 -1.20
CA PHE A 4 -21.05 20.44 -1.04
C PHE A 4 -20.54 19.28 -0.19
N LYS A 5 -21.40 18.56 0.55
CA LYS A 5 -20.98 17.47 1.45
C LYS A 5 -20.45 16.23 0.71
N ASN A 6 -20.84 16.03 -0.56
CA ASN A 6 -20.42 14.88 -1.37
C ASN A 6 -19.40 15.26 -2.47
N GLY A 7 -19.24 16.54 -2.81
CA GLY A 7 -18.34 16.97 -3.88
C GLY A 7 -16.87 16.64 -3.61
N TRP A 8 -16.43 16.73 -2.35
CA TRP A 8 -15.04 16.46 -1.97
C TRP A 8 -14.65 14.98 -2.09
N ASP A 9 -15.61 14.06 -1.91
CA ASP A 9 -15.34 12.63 -2.06
C ASP A 9 -15.14 12.30 -3.54
N VAL A 10 -16.00 12.87 -4.40
CA VAL A 10 -15.87 12.75 -5.86
C VAL A 10 -14.56 13.38 -6.33
N ALA A 11 -14.21 14.57 -5.83
CA ALA A 11 -12.95 15.24 -6.17
C ALA A 11 -11.73 14.40 -5.77
N PHE A 12 -11.75 13.79 -4.58
CA PHE A 12 -10.68 12.90 -4.12
C PHE A 12 -10.51 11.70 -5.05
N TRP A 13 -11.58 10.97 -5.32
CA TRP A 13 -11.51 9.77 -6.18
C TRP A 13 -11.21 10.12 -7.64
N ALA A 14 -11.69 11.26 -8.14
CA ALA A 14 -11.34 11.76 -9.46
C ALA A 14 -9.83 12.07 -9.55
N PHE A 15 -9.25 12.73 -8.54
CA PHE A 15 -7.82 12.97 -8.48
C PHE A 15 -7.03 11.65 -8.44
N VAL A 16 -7.45 10.70 -7.60
CA VAL A 16 -6.80 9.38 -7.52
C VAL A 16 -6.83 8.66 -8.87
N ALA A 17 -7.96 8.69 -9.58
CA ALA A 17 -8.09 8.07 -10.89
C ALA A 17 -7.19 8.74 -11.94
N VAL A 18 -7.15 10.07 -11.99
CA VAL A 18 -6.27 10.82 -12.90
C VAL A 18 -4.80 10.54 -12.58
N TYR A 19 -4.42 10.52 -11.30
CA TYR A 19 -3.04 10.26 -10.90
C TYR A 19 -2.62 8.81 -11.21
N ALA A 20 -3.48 7.83 -10.95
CA ALA A 20 -3.25 6.44 -11.32
C ALA A 20 -3.07 6.30 -12.84
N PHE A 21 -3.88 7.00 -13.63
CA PHE A 21 -3.69 7.06 -15.08
C PHE A 21 -2.32 7.67 -15.46
N CYS A 22 -1.88 8.74 -14.80
CA CYS A 22 -0.56 9.33 -15.04
C CYS A 22 0.60 8.36 -14.71
N ILE A 23 0.49 7.56 -13.65
CA ILE A 23 1.48 6.51 -13.31
C ILE A 23 1.58 5.51 -14.47
N VAL A 24 0.45 5.03 -14.98
CA VAL A 24 0.43 4.09 -16.11
C VAL A 24 0.92 4.76 -17.39
N TYR A 25 0.54 6.01 -17.66
CA TYR A 25 0.96 6.74 -18.86
C TYR A 25 2.48 6.91 -18.95
N LYS A 26 3.17 7.04 -17.81
CA LYS A 26 4.64 7.08 -17.75
C LYS A 26 5.31 5.81 -18.29
N SER A 27 4.62 4.66 -18.33
CA SER A 27 5.15 3.43 -18.93
C SER A 27 5.32 3.48 -20.45
N SER A 28 4.80 4.51 -21.12
CA SER A 28 5.10 4.71 -22.54
C SER A 28 6.62 4.92 -22.71
N MET A 29 7.23 4.11 -23.59
CA MET A 29 8.69 4.00 -23.77
C MET A 29 9.51 5.31 -23.80
N PRO A 30 9.04 6.47 -24.31
CA PRO A 30 9.80 7.71 -24.23
C PRO A 30 9.85 8.35 -22.83
N LEU A 31 9.05 7.88 -21.86
CA LEU A 31 8.94 8.43 -20.49
C LEU A 31 9.52 7.52 -19.40
N MET A 32 9.86 6.27 -19.73
CA MET A 32 10.75 5.48 -18.87
C MET A 32 12.17 6.03 -19.04
N SER A 33 12.78 6.51 -17.97
CA SER A 33 14.10 7.12 -18.01
C SER A 33 14.91 6.77 -16.76
N GLY A 34 16.24 6.67 -16.89
CA GLY A 34 17.14 6.43 -15.77
C GLY A 34 17.01 5.02 -15.20
N ASP A 35 16.88 4.93 -13.87
CA ASP A 35 16.87 3.67 -13.10
C ASP A 35 15.75 2.70 -13.49
N ASP A 36 14.65 3.20 -14.07
CA ASP A 36 13.53 2.35 -14.53
C ASP A 36 13.93 1.47 -15.73
N ILE A 37 14.75 1.99 -16.65
CA ILE A 37 15.22 1.25 -17.83
C ILE A 37 16.27 0.22 -17.42
N SER A 38 17.25 0.61 -16.61
CA SER A 38 18.32 -0.29 -16.18
C SER A 38 17.75 -1.46 -15.39
N PHE A 39 16.82 -1.19 -14.48
CA PHE A 39 16.14 -2.23 -13.71
C PHE A 39 15.25 -3.13 -14.58
N PHE A 40 14.53 -2.56 -15.54
CA PHE A 40 13.72 -3.33 -16.49
C PHE A 40 14.57 -4.23 -17.41
N MET A 41 15.71 -3.72 -17.91
CA MET A 41 16.64 -4.54 -18.70
C MET A 41 17.21 -5.69 -17.88
N SER A 42 17.62 -5.44 -16.63
CA SER A 42 18.09 -6.49 -15.71
C SER A 42 17.03 -7.58 -15.47
N LEU A 43 15.75 -7.19 -15.30
CA LEU A 43 14.62 -8.12 -15.19
C LEU A 43 14.40 -8.94 -16.47
N ARG A 44 14.48 -8.29 -17.64
CA ARG A 44 14.30 -8.94 -18.94
C ARG A 44 15.42 -9.91 -19.25
N ASP A 45 16.65 -9.56 -18.88
CA ASP A 45 17.85 -10.34 -19.16
C ASP A 45 18.03 -11.51 -18.17
N GLY A 46 17.04 -11.75 -17.29
CA GLY A 46 16.95 -12.96 -16.47
C GLY A 46 17.72 -12.89 -15.14
N SER A 47 18.25 -11.72 -14.76
CA SER A 47 18.67 -11.53 -13.37
C SER A 47 17.42 -11.55 -12.49
N GLY A 48 17.39 -12.47 -11.52
CA GLY A 48 16.20 -12.76 -10.73
C GLY A 48 15.53 -11.50 -10.19
N ALA A 49 14.20 -11.53 -10.15
CA ALA A 49 13.41 -10.39 -9.71
C ALA A 49 13.82 -9.97 -8.29
N TRP A 50 14.11 -8.67 -8.12
CA TRP A 50 14.75 -8.13 -6.93
C TRP A 50 14.00 -8.52 -5.66
N HIS A 51 14.67 -9.25 -4.77
CA HIS A 51 14.07 -9.81 -3.55
C HIS A 51 14.34 -8.96 -2.29
N GLY A 52 14.88 -7.74 -2.45
CA GLY A 52 15.03 -6.81 -1.32
C GLY A 52 16.11 -7.15 -0.29
N LEU A 53 16.89 -8.20 -0.54
CA LEU A 53 18.02 -8.61 0.30
C LEU A 53 19.29 -8.27 -0.45
N ASP A 54 19.78 -7.06 -0.23
CA ASP A 54 21.10 -6.69 -0.69
C ASP A 54 22.00 -6.48 0.53
N PHE A 55 22.67 -7.57 0.91
CA PHE A 55 23.53 -7.62 2.08
C PHE A 55 24.76 -6.72 1.93
N ASP A 56 25.18 -6.44 0.70
CA ASP A 56 26.32 -5.56 0.41
C ASP A 56 26.00 -4.10 0.75
N TYR A 57 24.76 -3.67 0.49
CA TYR A 57 24.31 -2.30 0.83
C TYR A 57 23.66 -2.18 2.21
N LYS A 58 23.65 -3.25 3.02
CA LYS A 58 22.99 -3.30 4.36
C LYS A 58 21.54 -2.84 4.33
N ARG A 59 20.87 -2.96 3.18
CA ARG A 59 19.47 -2.56 3.00
C ARG A 59 18.61 -3.80 3.11
N PHE A 60 17.79 -3.84 4.15
CA PHE A 60 16.83 -4.91 4.39
C PHE A 60 15.43 -4.39 4.11
N PHE A 61 14.84 -4.83 3.01
CA PHE A 61 13.48 -4.52 2.67
C PHE A 61 12.71 -5.83 2.46
N PRO A 62 12.11 -6.42 3.51
CA PRO A 62 11.55 -7.77 3.44
C PRO A 62 10.35 -7.89 2.47
N LEU A 63 9.77 -6.76 2.08
CA LEU A 63 8.65 -6.65 1.15
C LEU A 63 9.01 -5.85 -0.11
N ALA A 64 10.30 -5.52 -0.29
CA ALA A 64 10.78 -4.97 -1.54
C ALA A 64 10.62 -6.00 -2.66
N GLY A 65 10.18 -5.53 -3.81
CA GLY A 65 9.94 -6.39 -4.95
C GLY A 65 8.77 -7.36 -4.79
N TRP A 66 7.98 -7.33 -3.70
CA TRP A 66 6.77 -8.16 -3.61
C TRP A 66 5.80 -7.87 -4.77
N ASN A 67 5.50 -6.58 -4.99
CA ASN A 67 4.64 -6.13 -6.08
C ASN A 67 5.26 -6.51 -7.45
N LEU A 68 6.58 -6.31 -7.58
CA LEU A 68 7.33 -6.62 -8.78
C LEU A 68 7.27 -8.13 -9.12
N ASN A 69 7.54 -8.99 -8.14
CA ASN A 69 7.55 -10.45 -8.28
C ASN A 69 6.16 -10.98 -8.60
N LEU A 70 5.13 -10.42 -7.95
CA LEU A 70 3.74 -10.76 -8.23
C LEU A 70 3.38 -10.42 -9.68
N ILE A 71 3.69 -9.20 -10.13
CA ILE A 71 3.40 -8.78 -11.50
C ILE A 71 4.25 -9.54 -12.52
N ALA A 72 5.54 -9.76 -12.25
CA ALA A 72 6.45 -10.51 -13.11
C ALA A 72 6.00 -11.96 -13.34
N SER A 73 5.30 -12.56 -12.36
CA SER A 73 4.71 -13.90 -12.53
C SER A 73 3.56 -13.94 -13.54
N ILE A 74 2.95 -12.79 -13.86
CA ILE A 74 1.82 -12.66 -14.78
C ILE A 74 2.28 -12.06 -16.12
N SER A 75 3.11 -11.02 -16.10
CA SER A 75 3.57 -10.31 -17.30
C SER A 75 4.90 -9.60 -17.05
N THR A 76 5.75 -9.62 -18.07
CA THR A 76 7.05 -8.92 -18.10
C THR A 76 6.99 -7.60 -18.89
N SER A 77 5.80 -7.09 -19.19
CA SER A 77 5.66 -5.81 -19.89
C SER A 77 5.86 -4.61 -18.94
N PRO A 78 6.48 -3.50 -19.38
CA PRO A 78 6.62 -2.29 -18.55
C PRO A 78 5.27 -1.72 -18.08
N TYR A 79 4.26 -1.83 -18.93
CA TYR A 79 2.89 -1.44 -18.63
C TYR A 79 2.33 -2.23 -17.43
N ALA A 80 2.57 -3.54 -17.37
CA ALA A 80 2.11 -4.37 -16.25
C ALA A 80 2.73 -3.92 -14.92
N PHE A 81 4.03 -3.61 -14.91
CA PHE A 81 4.70 -3.13 -13.70
C PHE A 81 4.13 -1.78 -13.21
N MET A 82 3.86 -0.84 -14.13
CA MET A 82 3.23 0.43 -13.75
C MET A 82 1.77 0.30 -13.35
N ILE A 83 1.02 -0.65 -13.93
CA ILE A 83 -0.31 -1.01 -13.44
C ILE A 83 -0.23 -1.52 -11.99
N GLY A 84 0.74 -2.36 -11.67
CA GLY A 84 1.01 -2.78 -10.30
C GLY A 84 1.24 -1.59 -9.36
N ASN A 85 2.10 -0.65 -9.75
CA ASN A 85 2.36 0.55 -8.95
C ASN A 85 1.12 1.45 -8.82
N ALA A 86 0.32 1.59 -9.87
CA ALA A 86 -0.95 2.33 -9.83
C ALA A 86 -1.96 1.67 -8.88
N LEU A 87 -2.03 0.33 -8.84
CA LEU A 87 -2.88 -0.39 -7.89
C LEU A 87 -2.42 -0.16 -6.45
N VAL A 88 -1.11 -0.20 -6.18
CA VAL A 88 -0.54 0.12 -4.86
C VAL A 88 -0.91 1.56 -4.47
N PHE A 89 -0.80 2.53 -5.39
CA PHE A 89 -1.22 3.92 -5.16
C PHE A 89 -2.71 4.03 -4.79
N VAL A 90 -3.59 3.31 -5.50
CA VAL A 90 -5.04 3.31 -5.22
C VAL A 90 -5.32 2.74 -3.82
N ILE A 91 -4.64 1.65 -3.43
CA ILE A 91 -4.77 1.06 -2.09
C ILE A 91 -4.29 2.06 -1.02
N VAL A 92 -3.13 2.68 -1.22
CA VAL A 92 -2.57 3.72 -0.33
C VAL A 92 -3.57 4.88 -0.17
N SER A 93 -4.10 5.37 -1.28
CA SER A 93 -5.08 6.47 -1.30
C SER A 93 -6.36 6.11 -0.54
N GLY A 94 -6.88 4.90 -0.76
CA GLY A 94 -8.06 4.39 -0.06
C GLY A 94 -7.83 4.21 1.43
N CYS A 95 -6.66 3.70 1.84
CA CYS A 95 -6.31 3.55 3.24
C CYS A 95 -6.16 4.91 3.94
N TYR A 96 -5.47 5.86 3.29
CA TYR A 96 -5.31 7.22 3.79
C TYR A 96 -6.68 7.88 4.00
N TYR A 97 -7.54 7.82 2.98
CA TYR A 97 -8.88 8.41 3.05
C TYR A 97 -9.72 7.75 4.16
N ALA A 98 -9.76 6.42 4.22
CA ALA A 98 -10.52 5.70 5.24
C ALA A 98 -10.01 6.01 6.67
N LEU A 99 -8.69 6.08 6.86
CA LEU A 99 -8.09 6.39 8.14
C LEU A 99 -8.43 7.82 8.57
N ALA A 100 -8.23 8.81 7.70
CA ALA A 100 -8.54 10.20 8.01
C ALA A 100 -10.03 10.43 8.30
N ARG A 101 -10.92 9.73 7.56
CA ARG A 101 -12.36 9.75 7.83
C ARG A 101 -12.72 9.11 9.17
N SER A 102 -11.99 8.07 9.61
CA SER A 102 -12.21 7.43 10.92
C SER A 102 -11.93 8.36 12.10
N PHE A 103 -11.01 9.33 11.93
CA PHE A 103 -10.74 10.38 12.91
C PHE A 103 -11.70 11.58 12.82
N GLY A 104 -12.70 11.54 11.93
CA GLY A 104 -13.66 12.63 11.76
C GLY A 104 -13.10 13.86 11.03
N ALA A 105 -11.96 13.72 10.34
CA ALA A 105 -11.35 14.85 9.63
C ALA A 105 -12.27 15.41 8.52
N ASN A 106 -12.14 16.73 8.29
CA ASN A 106 -12.88 17.44 7.25
C ASN A 106 -12.45 16.95 5.87
N LYS A 107 -13.40 16.54 5.03
CA LYS A 107 -13.17 16.01 3.69
C LYS A 107 -12.33 16.93 2.79
N ALA A 108 -12.54 18.24 2.88
CA ALA A 108 -11.77 19.22 2.11
C ALA A 108 -10.30 19.22 2.55
N LEU A 109 -10.04 19.15 3.86
CA LEU A 109 -8.67 19.08 4.39
C LEU A 109 -8.00 17.76 4.01
N ILE A 110 -8.71 16.63 4.09
CA ILE A 110 -8.20 15.32 3.64
C ILE A 110 -7.76 15.38 2.18
N PHE A 111 -8.59 15.98 1.32
CA PHE A 111 -8.27 16.14 -0.09
C PHE A 111 -7.03 17.02 -0.30
N VAL A 112 -7.02 18.22 0.29
CA VAL A 112 -5.90 19.17 0.12
C VAL A 112 -4.59 18.59 0.67
N SER A 113 -4.59 17.98 1.86
CA SER A 113 -3.40 17.37 2.44
C SER A 113 -2.90 16.20 1.61
N PHE A 114 -3.81 15.39 1.06
CA PHE A 114 -3.45 14.28 0.18
C PHE A 114 -2.84 14.78 -1.14
N VAL A 115 -3.41 15.80 -1.76
CA VAL A 115 -2.88 16.38 -3.01
C VAL A 115 -1.47 16.95 -2.79
N ILE A 116 -1.26 17.68 -1.69
CA ILE A 116 0.08 18.23 -1.34
C ILE A 116 1.09 17.09 -1.17
N PHE A 117 0.72 16.03 -0.46
CA PHE A 117 1.57 14.86 -0.27
C PHE A 117 1.86 14.14 -1.60
N ALA A 118 0.81 13.84 -2.38
CA ALA A 118 0.90 13.08 -3.62
C ALA A 118 1.68 13.81 -4.73
N LEU A 119 1.66 15.15 -4.73
CA LEU A 119 2.43 15.99 -5.65
C LEU A 119 3.81 16.37 -5.12
N SER A 120 4.18 15.95 -3.91
CA SER A 120 5.54 16.19 -3.40
C SER A 120 6.56 15.46 -4.26
N VAL A 121 7.68 16.14 -4.58
CA VAL A 121 8.70 15.61 -5.49
C VAL A 121 9.25 14.26 -5.01
N GLY A 122 9.41 14.09 -3.70
CA GLY A 122 9.85 12.83 -3.11
C GLY A 122 8.87 11.68 -3.36
N TYR A 123 7.58 11.92 -3.13
CA TYR A 123 6.56 10.89 -3.32
C TYR A 123 6.34 10.55 -4.80
N VAL A 124 6.34 11.56 -5.68
CA VAL A 124 6.23 11.36 -7.14
C VAL A 124 7.35 10.45 -7.65
N LYS A 125 8.58 10.62 -7.17
CA LYS A 125 9.70 9.72 -7.54
C LYS A 125 9.44 8.29 -7.08
N ILE A 126 9.09 8.10 -5.82
CA ILE A 126 8.84 6.77 -5.23
C ILE A 126 7.71 6.03 -5.96
N ILE A 127 6.60 6.71 -6.30
CA ILE A 127 5.40 6.06 -6.84
C ILE A 127 5.46 5.80 -8.34
N THR A 128 6.22 6.61 -9.08
CA THR A 128 6.28 6.52 -10.55
C THR A 128 7.43 5.67 -11.07
N GLN A 129 8.32 5.21 -10.20
CA GLN A 129 9.51 4.44 -10.57
C GLN A 129 9.34 2.97 -10.15
N ILE A 130 9.87 2.06 -10.95
CA ILE A 130 9.78 0.59 -10.72
C ILE A 130 10.60 0.13 -9.51
N PRO A 131 11.85 0.60 -9.28
CA PRO A 131 12.75 -0.03 -8.32
C PRO A 131 12.51 0.36 -6.86
N PHE A 132 11.65 1.35 -6.56
CA PHE A 132 11.57 1.89 -5.20
C PHE A 132 10.71 1.02 -4.26
N PRO A 133 11.32 0.38 -3.25
CA PRO A 133 10.61 -0.49 -2.31
C PRO A 133 9.70 0.28 -1.35
N GLU A 134 9.94 1.58 -1.17
CA GLU A 134 9.23 2.42 -0.22
C GLU A 134 7.74 2.50 -0.57
N ASN A 135 7.36 2.32 -1.84
CA ASN A 135 5.97 2.31 -2.26
C ASN A 135 5.17 1.17 -1.58
N THR A 136 5.69 -0.07 -1.63
CA THR A 136 5.02 -1.21 -0.98
C THR A 136 5.07 -1.09 0.53
N GLN A 137 6.15 -0.52 1.09
CA GLN A 137 6.24 -0.26 2.53
C GLN A 137 5.17 0.72 3.02
N ILE A 138 4.94 1.83 2.30
CA ILE A 138 3.90 2.81 2.64
C ILE A 138 2.52 2.14 2.61
N MET A 139 2.24 1.30 1.61
CA MET A 139 1.00 0.54 1.51
C MET A 139 0.78 -0.36 2.73
N PHE A 140 1.76 -1.21 3.07
CA PHE A 140 1.64 -2.12 4.21
C PHE A 140 1.54 -1.39 5.54
N LEU A 141 2.26 -0.28 5.71
CA LEU A 141 2.16 0.55 6.92
C LEU A 141 0.75 1.16 7.07
N LEU A 142 0.17 1.69 6.00
CA LEU A 142 -1.17 2.26 6.04
C LEU A 142 -2.25 1.20 6.26
N LEU A 143 -2.11 0.02 5.64
CA LEU A 143 -2.99 -1.13 5.90
C LEU A 143 -2.92 -1.55 7.37
N PHE A 144 -1.71 -1.63 7.94
CA PHE A 144 -1.51 -1.94 9.35
C PHE A 144 -2.19 -0.90 10.25
N LEU A 145 -1.98 0.40 10.00
CA LEU A 145 -2.61 1.48 10.77
C LEU A 145 -4.13 1.45 10.67
N LEU A 146 -4.69 1.20 9.48
CA LEU A 146 -6.13 1.08 9.28
C LEU A 146 -6.72 -0.10 10.06
N CYS A 147 -6.05 -1.25 10.04
CA CYS A 147 -6.44 -2.42 10.82
C CYS A 147 -6.36 -2.14 12.33
N ALA A 148 -5.26 -1.55 12.80
CA ALA A 148 -5.07 -1.18 14.20
C ALA A 148 -6.16 -0.21 14.68
N GLN A 149 -6.48 0.81 13.88
CA GLN A 149 -7.52 1.78 14.20
C GLN A 149 -8.91 1.15 14.26
N ARG A 150 -9.22 0.22 13.35
CA ARG A 150 -10.49 -0.53 13.38
C ARG A 150 -10.59 -1.39 14.64
N VAL A 151 -9.50 -2.07 15.02
CA VAL A 151 -9.44 -2.86 16.26
C VAL A 151 -9.63 -1.96 17.48
N PHE A 152 -8.92 -0.83 17.56
CA PHE A 152 -9.03 0.12 18.67
C PHE A 152 -10.45 0.71 18.82
N THR A 153 -11.05 1.14 17.71
CA THR A 153 -12.42 1.67 17.70
C THR A 153 -13.43 0.63 18.15
N LYS A 154 -13.23 -0.62 17.71
CA LYS A 154 -14.02 -1.77 18.11
C LYS A 154 -13.83 -2.10 19.60
N MET A 155 -12.61 -2.02 20.14
CA MET A 155 -12.29 -2.25 21.56
C MET A 155 -12.90 -1.19 22.49
N LYS A 156 -13.11 0.04 22.01
CA LYS A 156 -13.79 1.10 22.76
C LYS A 156 -15.28 0.79 23.02
N ASN A 157 -15.89 -0.10 22.24
CA ASN A 157 -17.18 -0.72 22.54
C ASN A 157 -16.95 -2.01 23.34
N SER A 158 -17.46 -2.06 24.57
CA SER A 158 -17.09 -3.02 25.64
C SER A 158 -17.36 -4.51 25.38
N ASP A 159 -17.86 -4.93 24.22
CA ASP A 159 -18.25 -6.32 23.96
C ASP A 159 -17.09 -7.24 23.49
N ILE A 160 -15.93 -6.65 23.16
CA ILE A 160 -14.80 -7.41 22.58
C ILE A 160 -13.91 -8.04 23.65
N TYR A 161 -13.95 -7.55 24.89
CA TYR A 161 -13.26 -8.19 26.00
C TYR A 161 -13.68 -9.65 26.14
N ILE A 162 -14.98 -9.96 26.01
CA ILE A 162 -15.50 -11.32 26.11
C ILE A 162 -15.02 -12.19 24.93
N SER A 163 -14.97 -11.66 23.71
CA SER A 163 -14.57 -12.44 22.53
C SER A 163 -13.06 -12.67 22.44
N TYR A 164 -12.23 -11.67 22.78
CA TYR A 164 -10.77 -11.81 22.75
C TYR A 164 -10.25 -12.63 23.95
N LEU A 165 -10.81 -12.45 25.16
CA LEU A 165 -10.53 -13.37 26.27
C LEU A 165 -10.99 -14.78 25.96
N ARG A 166 -12.19 -14.98 25.39
CA ARG A 166 -12.68 -16.32 25.01
C ARG A 166 -11.78 -16.98 23.97
N SER A 167 -11.32 -16.25 22.94
CA SER A 167 -10.42 -16.80 21.92
C SER A 167 -9.02 -17.14 22.47
N CYS A 168 -8.49 -16.31 23.38
CA CYS A 168 -7.24 -16.60 24.11
C CYS A 168 -7.39 -17.73 25.15
N LEU A 169 -8.55 -17.88 25.79
CA LEU A 169 -8.85 -18.97 26.72
C LEU A 169 -9.07 -20.30 25.99
N GLU A 170 -9.76 -20.29 24.85
CA GLU A 170 -9.97 -21.49 24.02
C GLU A 170 -8.64 -22.02 23.46
N THR A 171 -7.72 -21.15 23.03
CA THR A 171 -6.38 -21.57 22.59
C THR A 171 -5.52 -22.11 23.72
N ARG A 172 -5.65 -21.60 24.95
CA ARG A 172 -5.01 -22.19 26.15
C ARG A 172 -5.63 -23.54 26.56
N LEU A 173 -6.94 -23.71 26.44
CA LEU A 173 -7.61 -24.99 26.72
C LEU A 173 -7.25 -26.07 25.70
N PHE A 174 -7.10 -25.71 24.43
CA PHE A 174 -6.66 -26.63 23.37
C PHE A 174 -5.20 -27.06 23.51
N THR A 175 -4.30 -26.15 23.90
CA THR A 175 -2.89 -26.49 24.17
C THR A 175 -2.72 -27.31 25.45
N SER A 176 -3.50 -27.04 26.50
CA SER A 176 -3.46 -27.81 27.76
C SER A 176 -3.94 -29.27 27.59
N LYS A 177 -4.96 -29.52 26.76
CA LYS A 177 -5.41 -30.91 26.48
C LYS A 177 -4.42 -31.71 25.64
N LYS A 178 -3.63 -31.05 24.78
CA LYS A 178 -2.67 -31.73 23.91
C LYS A 178 -1.38 -32.18 24.63
N PHE A 179 -1.14 -31.70 25.86
CA PHE A 179 0.02 -32.07 26.70
C PHE A 179 -0.31 -33.04 27.85
N ARG A 180 -1.53 -33.61 27.90
CA ARG A 180 -1.92 -34.66 28.88
C ARG A 180 -2.09 -36.05 28.26
N LEU A 181 -1.41 -36.31 27.15
CA LEU A 181 -1.28 -37.64 26.57
C LEU A 181 0.21 -37.94 26.36
N HIS A 182 0.90 -38.15 27.47
CA HIS A 182 2.10 -38.98 27.58
C HIS A 182 2.21 -39.45 29.03
#